data_AF-A0A2N2C6R3-F1
#
_entry.id   AF-A0A2N2C6R3-F1
#
_cell.length_a   1.000
_cell.length_b   1.000
_cell.length_c   1.000
_cell.angle_alpha   90.00
_cell.angle_beta   90.00
_cell.angle_gamma   90.00
#
_symmetry.space_group_name_H-M   'P 1'
#
loop_
_entity.id
_entity.type
_entity.pdbx_description
1 polymer ?
#
loop_
_entity_poly.entity_id
_entity_poly.type
_entity_poly.pdbx_seq_one_letter_code
_entity_poly.pdbx_strand_id
1 'polypeptide(L)'
;MNTIGNINNPQNNTNLTELNKKNKSNGTVDEKVKSQDKSETKAADYTSNETPAKASYKPDMDKVRAMKEETDQRLIDLFRTTVKDGALKQLGGLRGYLQRLINGDSTSDDLALELGIEITPDAIDKAKADVAEDGYWGAKATSDRFLEFAKALSGGDPAKADMLLDAVKAGYKEAEAIWGGELPSLSKETLDLTIKKFEAWRDGTEA
;
A
#
# COMPACT_ATOMS: atom_id res chain seq x y z
N MET A 1 40.09 34.50 21.62
CA MET A 1 39.76 34.00 22.98
C MET A 1 38.25 34.12 23.19
N ASN A 2 37.69 33.17 23.96
CA ASN A 2 36.28 32.93 24.31
C ASN A 2 35.57 31.91 23.39
N THR A 3 35.84 30.61 23.55
CA THR A 3 35.31 29.60 24.52
C THR A 3 33.98 28.99 24.12
N ILE A 4 34.07 27.69 23.83
CA ILE A 4 33.03 26.70 23.53
C ILE A 4 32.11 26.52 24.74
N GLY A 5 30.79 26.53 24.49
CA GLY A 5 29.74 26.16 25.45
C GLY A 5 28.79 25.15 24.80
N ASN A 6 28.86 23.93 25.30
CA ASN A 6 28.07 22.74 25.00
C ASN A 6 26.58 22.92 25.39
N ILE A 7 25.61 22.58 24.52
CA ILE A 7 24.21 22.31 24.91
C ILE A 7 23.67 21.13 24.10
N ASN A 8 23.86 19.93 24.65
CA ASN A 8 23.03 18.77 24.39
C ASN A 8 21.94 18.70 25.48
N ASN A 9 20.74 18.23 25.08
CA ASN A 9 19.55 17.84 25.88
C ASN A 9 18.55 19.00 26.19
N PRO A 10 17.21 18.79 26.35
CA PRO A 10 16.43 17.56 26.50
C PRO A 10 15.09 17.45 25.72
N GLN A 11 14.51 16.24 25.70
CA GLN A 11 13.06 15.97 25.80
C GLN A 11 12.10 16.65 24.80
N ASN A 12 11.82 15.98 23.67
CA ASN A 12 10.55 16.15 22.96
C ASN A 12 9.95 14.77 22.65
N ASN A 13 9.59 14.06 23.73
CA ASN A 13 8.48 13.12 23.69
C ASN A 13 7.36 13.74 24.54
N THR A 14 6.19 13.93 23.96
CA THR A 14 4.91 14.13 24.66
C THR A 14 3.83 14.00 23.58
N ASN A 15 3.40 12.76 23.34
CA ASN A 15 2.14 12.21 23.83
C ASN A 15 0.91 12.82 23.14
N LEU A 16 0.51 12.18 22.03
CA LEU A 16 -0.58 12.57 21.14
C LEU A 16 -1.99 12.23 21.67
N THR A 17 -2.14 11.98 22.98
CA THR A 17 -3.41 11.50 23.57
C THR A 17 -4.25 12.57 24.27
N GLU A 18 -3.82 13.84 24.33
CA GLU A 18 -4.55 14.89 25.06
C GLU A 18 -5.35 15.89 24.19
N LEU A 19 -5.39 15.74 22.87
CA LEU A 19 -6.16 16.64 21.99
C LEU A 19 -7.61 16.20 21.70
N ASN A 20 -8.07 15.06 22.24
CA ASN A 20 -9.39 14.50 21.88
C ASN A 20 -10.44 14.49 23.01
N LYS A 21 -10.32 15.39 24.01
CA LYS A 21 -11.29 15.49 25.14
C LYS A 21 -12.09 16.80 25.23
N LYS A 22 -12.03 17.67 24.23
CA LYS A 22 -12.94 18.83 24.14
C LYS A 22 -13.53 18.91 22.74
N ASN A 23 -14.70 18.31 22.55
CA ASN A 23 -15.80 18.84 21.74
C ASN A 23 -16.93 17.80 21.65
N LYS A 24 -17.81 17.81 22.65
CA LYS A 24 -19.11 17.13 22.60
C LYS A 24 -20.16 18.03 23.25
N SER A 25 -20.78 18.92 22.46
CA SER A 25 -22.17 19.35 22.69
C SER A 25 -22.72 20.24 21.55
N ASN A 26 -23.86 19.81 21.01
CA ASN A 26 -25.00 20.55 20.43
C ASN A 26 -24.93 21.31 19.09
N GLY A 27 -25.86 20.94 18.18
CA GLY A 27 -26.89 21.87 17.66
C GLY A 27 -26.86 22.29 16.18
N THR A 28 -27.66 21.61 15.35
CA THR A 28 -28.56 22.11 14.24
C THR A 28 -28.17 23.25 13.27
N VAL A 29 -28.18 22.89 11.96
CA VAL A 29 -28.86 23.52 10.78
C VAL A 29 -28.16 24.62 9.93
N ASP A 30 -28.06 24.30 8.63
CA ASP A 30 -28.06 25.05 7.34
C ASP A 30 -26.91 25.93 6.76
N GLU A 31 -26.70 25.64 5.46
CA GLU A 31 -26.26 26.39 4.26
C GLU A 31 -24.84 27.01 4.07
N LYS A 32 -24.18 26.48 3.00
CA LYS A 32 -23.36 27.13 1.94
C LYS A 32 -22.08 27.94 2.30
N VAL A 33 -20.92 27.50 1.78
CA VAL A 33 -20.27 27.97 0.52
C VAL A 33 -18.85 27.38 0.37
N LYS A 34 -18.69 26.54 -0.67
CA LYS A 34 -17.67 26.49 -1.74
C LYS A 34 -16.15 26.71 -1.46
N SER A 35 -15.42 25.61 -1.70
CA SER A 35 -14.14 25.43 -2.42
C SER A 35 -12.79 25.93 -1.84
N GLN A 36 -11.86 24.99 -1.66
CA GLN A 36 -10.71 24.86 -2.57
C GLN A 36 -10.00 23.50 -2.48
N ASP A 37 -9.94 22.88 -3.64
CA ASP A 37 -9.03 21.86 -4.19
C ASP A 37 -7.93 21.28 -3.28
N LYS A 38 -8.06 19.97 -2.99
CA LYS A 38 -6.93 19.08 -2.71
C LYS A 38 -7.30 17.71 -3.24
N SER A 39 -6.62 17.28 -4.29
CA SER A 39 -6.80 15.99 -4.95
C SER A 39 -6.51 14.84 -3.99
N GLU A 40 -7.53 14.37 -3.29
CA GLU A 40 -7.52 13.10 -2.60
C GLU A 40 -7.76 12.00 -3.63
N THR A 41 -6.79 11.10 -3.79
CA THR A 41 -7.01 9.76 -4.33
C THR A 41 -8.21 9.16 -3.57
N LYS A 42 -9.33 8.98 -4.27
CA LYS A 42 -10.56 8.45 -3.69
C LYS A 42 -10.33 7.01 -3.23
N ALA A 43 -10.08 6.82 -1.94
CA ALA A 43 -10.36 5.55 -1.29
C ALA A 43 -11.89 5.38 -1.34
N ALA A 44 -12.37 4.31 -1.95
CA ALA A 44 -13.79 4.01 -1.98
C ALA A 44 -14.30 3.77 -0.54
N ASP A 45 -15.35 4.50 -0.17
CA ASP A 45 -16.05 4.40 1.12
C ASP A 45 -17.04 3.23 1.05
N TYR A 46 -16.77 2.15 1.79
CA TYR A 46 -17.59 0.93 1.81
C TYR A 46 -18.35 0.78 3.13
N THR A 47 -19.23 1.73 3.42
CA THR A 47 -20.22 1.60 4.51
C THR A 47 -21.53 0.94 3.99
N SER A 48 -21.97 -0.08 4.72
CA SER A 48 -22.96 -1.12 4.31
C SER A 48 -24.42 -0.66 4.18
N ASN A 49 -25.18 -1.40 3.36
CA ASN A 49 -26.65 -1.56 3.48
C ASN A 49 -27.01 -3.04 3.77
N GLU A 50 -28.19 -3.28 4.35
CA GLU A 50 -28.47 -4.36 5.31
C GLU A 50 -28.92 -5.76 4.81
N THR A 51 -28.54 -6.74 5.65
CA THR A 51 -28.90 -8.17 5.96
C THR A 51 -29.89 -9.04 5.18
N PRO A 52 -29.64 -10.38 5.16
CA PRO A 52 -30.29 -11.27 6.15
C PRO A 52 -29.30 -12.18 6.93
N ALA A 53 -29.66 -12.50 8.20
CA ALA A 53 -29.01 -13.42 9.15
C ALA A 53 -27.45 -13.34 9.22
N LYS A 54 -26.92 -12.19 9.69
CA LYS A 54 -25.48 -11.91 9.76
C LYS A 54 -24.76 -12.75 10.82
N ALA A 55 -23.83 -13.61 10.40
CA ALA A 55 -22.61 -13.77 11.17
C ALA A 55 -22.02 -12.35 11.41
N SER A 56 -21.52 -12.09 12.61
CA SER A 56 -20.98 -10.76 12.95
C SER A 56 -19.62 -10.55 12.26
N TYR A 57 -19.64 -10.22 10.97
CA TYR A 57 -18.45 -9.83 10.23
C TYR A 57 -17.99 -8.44 10.66
N LYS A 58 -16.82 -8.37 11.27
CA LYS A 58 -16.19 -7.11 11.73
C LYS A 58 -14.82 -6.98 11.10
N PRO A 59 -14.50 -5.85 10.45
CA PRO A 59 -13.18 -5.61 9.91
C PRO A 59 -12.10 -5.73 11.00
N ASP A 60 -11.00 -6.40 10.67
CA ASP A 60 -9.79 -6.45 11.48
C ASP A 60 -8.82 -5.36 11.01
N MET A 61 -9.05 -4.15 11.51
CA MET A 61 -8.25 -2.98 11.13
C MET A 61 -6.82 -3.03 11.66
N ASP A 62 -6.58 -3.77 12.74
CA ASP A 62 -5.24 -3.98 13.28
C ASP A 62 -4.43 -4.88 12.35
N LYS A 63 -5.01 -5.97 11.85
CA LYS A 63 -4.39 -6.81 10.82
C LYS A 63 -4.17 -6.05 9.51
N VAL A 64 -5.17 -5.31 9.03
CA VAL A 64 -5.04 -4.46 7.83
C VAL A 64 -3.84 -3.51 7.95
N ARG A 65 -3.71 -2.84 9.11
CA ARG A 65 -2.60 -1.93 9.38
C ARG A 65 -1.26 -2.66 9.44
N ALA A 66 -1.18 -3.79 10.14
CA ALA A 66 0.04 -4.57 10.25
C ALA A 66 0.52 -5.09 8.88
N MET A 67 -0.40 -5.61 8.05
CA MET A 67 -0.07 -6.06 6.69
C MET A 67 0.45 -4.91 5.82
N LYS A 68 -0.16 -3.72 5.92
CA LYS A 68 0.29 -2.54 5.21
C LYS A 68 1.69 -2.12 5.66
N GLU A 69 1.91 -2.04 6.97
CA GLU A 69 3.20 -1.66 7.55
C GLU A 69 4.30 -2.65 7.15
N GLU A 70 4.04 -3.96 7.19
CA GLU A 70 4.98 -4.99 6.75
C GLU A 70 5.32 -4.85 5.27
N THR A 71 4.32 -4.69 4.42
CA THR A 71 4.49 -4.52 2.97
C THR A 71 5.30 -3.25 2.68
N ASP A 72 4.99 -2.14 3.34
CA ASP A 72 5.72 -0.87 3.21
C ASP A 72 7.18 -1.01 3.64
N GLN A 73 7.47 -1.70 4.75
CA GLN A 73 8.84 -1.96 5.19
C GLN A 73 9.61 -2.83 4.20
N ARG A 74 8.97 -3.88 3.66
CA ARG A 74 9.59 -4.75 2.65
C ARG A 74 9.90 -4.02 1.35
N LEU A 75 9.03 -3.09 0.93
CA LEU A 75 9.35 -2.21 -0.19
C LEU A 75 10.54 -1.31 0.17
N ILE A 76 10.52 -0.65 1.32
CA ILE A 76 11.62 0.21 1.76
C ILE A 76 12.95 -0.55 1.76
N ASP A 77 12.98 -1.79 2.25
CA ASP A 77 14.18 -2.62 2.28
C ASP A 77 14.65 -2.98 0.87
N LEU A 78 13.73 -3.37 -0.03
CA LEU A 78 14.06 -3.58 -1.44
C LEU A 78 14.75 -2.33 -2.02
N PHE A 79 14.16 -1.15 -1.83
CA PHE A 79 14.75 0.09 -2.33
C PHE A 79 16.06 0.46 -1.64
N ARG A 80 16.22 0.29 -0.33
CA ARG A 80 17.50 0.57 0.37
C ARG A 80 18.63 -0.32 -0.11
N THR A 81 18.34 -1.59 -0.38
CA THR A 81 19.37 -2.51 -0.88
C THR A 81 19.79 -2.20 -2.31
N THR A 82 18.93 -1.50 -3.06
CA THR A 82 19.13 -1.26 -4.49
C THR A 82 19.52 0.18 -4.80
N VAL A 83 19.13 1.16 -3.98
CA VAL A 83 19.29 2.61 -4.18
C VAL A 83 20.28 3.17 -3.15
N LYS A 84 21.13 4.12 -3.53
CA LYS A 84 22.00 4.82 -2.56
C LYS A 84 21.17 5.58 -1.53
N ASP A 85 21.54 5.48 -0.25
CA ASP A 85 20.82 6.02 0.94
C ASP A 85 20.33 7.49 0.84
N GLY A 86 20.93 8.30 -0.03
CA GLY A 86 20.55 9.70 -0.26
C GLY A 86 19.55 9.95 -1.39
N ALA A 87 19.45 9.08 -2.39
CA ALA A 87 18.68 9.36 -3.61
C ALA A 87 17.16 9.29 -3.37
N LEU A 88 16.70 8.33 -2.57
CA LEU A 88 15.27 8.15 -2.26
C LEU A 88 14.69 9.33 -1.45
N LYS A 89 15.50 9.97 -0.59
CA LYS A 89 15.08 11.16 0.17
C LYS A 89 14.94 12.40 -0.72
N GLN A 90 15.81 12.57 -1.71
CA GLN A 90 15.77 13.71 -2.63
C GLN A 90 14.57 13.64 -3.59
N LEU A 91 14.11 12.43 -3.92
CA LEU A 91 13.00 12.19 -4.85
C LEU A 91 11.62 12.14 -4.19
N GLY A 92 11.49 12.54 -2.93
CA GLY A 92 10.20 12.55 -2.22
C GLY A 92 9.72 11.16 -1.77
N GLY A 93 10.65 10.22 -1.59
CA GLY A 93 10.34 8.85 -1.18
C GLY A 93 9.75 8.01 -2.31
N LEU A 94 9.26 6.81 -1.95
CA LEU A 94 8.73 5.82 -2.88
C LEU A 94 7.60 6.35 -3.78
N ARG A 95 6.68 7.15 -3.22
CA ARG A 95 5.58 7.74 -4.01
C ARG A 95 6.08 8.72 -5.07
N GLY A 96 7.07 9.55 -4.74
CA GLY A 96 7.66 10.48 -5.70
C GLY A 96 8.39 9.75 -6.83
N TYR A 97 9.08 8.66 -6.52
CA TYR A 97 9.73 7.77 -7.50
C TYR A 97 8.73 7.15 -8.50
N LEU A 98 7.69 6.47 -7.99
CA LEU A 98 6.66 5.86 -8.84
C LEU A 98 5.99 6.92 -9.74
N GLN A 99 5.72 8.11 -9.19
CA GLN A 99 5.12 9.20 -9.95
C GLN A 99 5.98 9.66 -11.14
N ARG A 100 7.31 9.67 -11.00
CA ARG A 100 8.21 10.06 -12.12
C ARG A 100 8.31 8.99 -13.19
N LEU A 101 8.29 7.69 -12.82
CA LEU A 101 8.13 6.58 -13.78
C LEU A 101 6.85 6.77 -14.61
N ILE A 102 5.74 7.00 -13.92
CA ILE A 102 4.41 7.16 -14.51
C ILE A 102 4.36 8.32 -15.50
N ASN A 103 5.00 9.43 -15.12
CA ASN A 103 4.99 10.64 -15.94
C ASN A 103 5.91 10.53 -17.17
N GLY A 104 6.65 9.43 -17.34
CA GLY A 104 7.56 9.21 -18.47
C GLY A 104 8.77 10.16 -18.48
N ASP A 105 9.11 10.73 -17.32
CA ASP A 105 10.10 11.80 -17.18
C ASP A 105 11.54 11.27 -17.32
N SER A 106 11.73 9.94 -17.25
CA SER A 106 13.03 9.27 -17.40
C SER A 106 12.87 7.88 -18.03
N THR A 107 13.84 7.46 -18.85
CA THR A 107 13.97 6.03 -19.25
C THR A 107 14.41 5.18 -18.05
N SER A 108 14.18 3.86 -18.10
CA SER A 108 14.59 2.95 -17.02
C SER A 108 16.10 3.04 -16.72
N ASP A 109 16.92 3.30 -17.74
CA ASP A 109 18.37 3.41 -17.64
C ASP A 109 18.81 4.77 -17.07
N ASP A 110 18.21 5.89 -17.53
CA ASP A 110 18.49 7.22 -16.98
C ASP A 110 18.14 7.28 -15.49
N LEU A 111 17.07 6.60 -15.11
CA LEU A 111 16.59 6.60 -13.74
C LEU A 111 17.41 5.70 -12.82
N ALA A 112 17.87 4.54 -13.30
CA ALA A 112 18.82 3.71 -12.57
C ALA A 112 20.10 4.50 -12.28
N LEU A 113 20.56 5.30 -13.24
CA LEU A 113 21.70 6.19 -13.08
C LEU A 113 21.42 7.31 -12.06
N GLU A 114 20.26 7.97 -12.14
CA GLU A 114 19.85 9.07 -11.25
C GLU A 114 19.67 8.60 -9.79
N LEU A 115 19.18 7.37 -9.61
CA LEU A 115 19.00 6.75 -8.29
C LEU A 115 20.29 6.16 -7.72
N GLY A 116 21.35 6.11 -8.53
CA GLY A 116 22.56 5.36 -8.19
C GLY A 116 22.24 3.91 -7.88
N ILE A 117 21.30 3.31 -8.63
CA ILE A 117 20.98 1.89 -8.47
C ILE A 117 22.20 1.08 -8.86
N GLU A 118 22.81 0.43 -7.88
CA GLU A 118 23.93 -0.47 -8.13
C GLU A 118 23.39 -1.87 -8.34
N ILE A 119 23.35 -2.29 -9.61
CA ILE A 119 22.99 -3.66 -9.98
C ILE A 119 24.19 -4.56 -9.65
N THR A 120 24.26 -5.01 -8.40
CA THR A 120 25.25 -6.00 -7.96
C THR A 120 24.74 -7.42 -8.25
N PRO A 121 25.64 -8.41 -8.40
CA PRO A 121 25.23 -9.81 -8.52
C PRO A 121 24.33 -10.27 -7.36
N ASP A 122 24.68 -9.87 -6.12
CA ASP A 122 23.90 -10.19 -4.92
C ASP A 122 22.49 -9.58 -4.96
N ALA A 123 22.35 -8.34 -5.46
CA ALA A 123 21.04 -7.69 -5.63
C ALA A 123 20.18 -8.41 -6.69
N ILE A 124 20.78 -8.86 -7.80
CA ILE A 124 20.09 -9.66 -8.82
C ILE A 124 19.63 -11.00 -8.23
N ASP A 125 20.50 -11.72 -7.54
CA ASP A 125 20.18 -13.03 -7.00
C ASP A 125 19.12 -12.95 -5.89
N LYS A 126 19.19 -11.90 -5.06
CA LYS A 126 18.12 -11.57 -4.11
C LYS A 126 16.80 -11.28 -4.82
N ALA A 127 16.79 -10.45 -5.87
CA ALA A 127 15.56 -10.14 -6.60
C ALA A 127 14.94 -11.40 -7.23
N LYS A 128 15.75 -12.28 -7.81
CA LYS A 128 15.30 -13.57 -8.35
C LYS A 128 14.68 -14.46 -7.26
N ALA A 129 15.32 -14.55 -6.10
CA ALA A 129 14.81 -15.32 -4.97
C ALA A 129 13.51 -14.70 -4.42
N ASP A 130 13.43 -13.37 -4.34
CA ASP A 130 12.26 -12.67 -3.81
C ASP A 130 11.04 -12.83 -4.75
N VAL A 131 11.22 -12.91 -6.08
CA VAL A 131 10.12 -13.10 -7.05
C VAL A 131 9.86 -14.57 -7.43
N ALA A 132 10.65 -15.51 -6.89
CA ALA A 132 10.42 -16.94 -7.09
C ALA A 132 9.07 -17.39 -6.50
N GLU A 133 8.65 -18.63 -6.81
CA GLU A 133 7.34 -19.16 -6.39
C GLU A 133 7.17 -19.16 -4.85
N ASP A 134 8.25 -19.43 -4.13
CA ASP A 134 8.37 -19.39 -2.66
C ASP A 134 8.86 -18.04 -2.11
N GLY A 135 9.19 -17.13 -3.01
CA GLY A 135 9.66 -15.78 -2.70
C GLY A 135 8.58 -14.90 -2.11
N TYR A 136 8.98 -13.91 -1.32
CA TYR A 136 8.04 -12.98 -0.72
C TYR A 136 7.21 -12.25 -1.78
N TRP A 137 7.81 -11.78 -2.88
CA TRP A 137 7.14 -11.13 -4.01
C TRP A 137 6.65 -12.09 -5.10
N GLY A 138 6.71 -13.41 -4.85
CA GLY A 138 6.16 -14.42 -5.75
C GLY A 138 4.65 -14.27 -5.96
N ALA A 139 4.16 -14.77 -7.08
CA ALA A 139 2.75 -14.65 -7.46
C ALA A 139 1.80 -15.30 -6.44
N LYS A 140 2.18 -16.48 -5.91
CA LYS A 140 1.40 -17.18 -4.89
C LYS A 140 1.33 -16.39 -3.58
N ALA A 141 2.47 -15.96 -3.05
CA ALA A 141 2.53 -15.20 -1.79
C ALA A 141 1.81 -13.85 -1.90
N THR A 142 1.94 -13.15 -3.03
CA THR A 142 1.27 -11.87 -3.26
C THR A 142 -0.24 -12.04 -3.38
N SER A 143 -0.72 -13.08 -4.07
CA SER A 143 -2.14 -13.36 -4.16
C SER A 143 -2.76 -13.80 -2.82
N ASP A 144 -2.01 -14.50 -1.96
CA ASP A 144 -2.43 -14.78 -0.57
C ASP A 144 -2.62 -13.49 0.23
N ARG A 145 -1.66 -12.57 0.15
CA ARG A 145 -1.77 -11.26 0.83
C ARG A 145 -2.97 -10.46 0.36
N PHE A 146 -3.31 -10.47 -0.94
CA PHE A 146 -4.52 -9.80 -1.43
C PHE A 146 -5.79 -10.38 -0.82
N LEU A 147 -5.92 -11.71 -0.78
CA LEU A 147 -7.08 -12.37 -0.17
C LEU A 147 -7.15 -12.11 1.33
N GLU A 148 -6.02 -12.23 2.05
CA GLU A 148 -5.95 -11.99 3.48
C GLU A 148 -6.32 -10.55 3.83
N PHE A 149 -5.86 -9.58 3.04
CA PHE A 149 -6.19 -8.17 3.21
C PHE A 149 -7.69 -7.94 3.00
N ALA A 150 -8.27 -8.53 1.95
CA ALA A 150 -9.70 -8.45 1.67
C ALA A 150 -10.55 -9.11 2.77
N LYS A 151 -10.13 -10.25 3.29
CA LYS A 151 -10.77 -10.91 4.44
C LYS A 151 -10.69 -10.04 5.69
N ALA A 152 -9.51 -9.49 6.01
CA ALA A 152 -9.35 -8.59 7.14
C ALA A 152 -10.25 -7.35 7.00
N LEU A 153 -10.30 -6.75 5.80
CA LEU A 153 -11.12 -5.56 5.53
C LEU A 153 -12.63 -5.82 5.57
N SER A 154 -13.08 -6.97 5.08
CA SER A 154 -14.50 -7.35 5.06
C SER A 154 -15.00 -7.90 6.40
N GLY A 155 -14.09 -8.28 7.28
CA GLY A 155 -14.37 -9.11 8.44
C GLY A 155 -14.61 -10.57 8.11
N GLY A 156 -14.11 -11.04 6.96
CA GLY A 156 -14.26 -12.41 6.46
C GLY A 156 -15.59 -12.69 5.79
N ASP A 157 -16.32 -11.65 5.38
CA ASP A 157 -17.64 -11.75 4.73
C ASP A 157 -17.52 -12.18 3.26
N PRO A 158 -17.83 -13.45 2.89
CA PRO A 158 -17.70 -13.93 1.52
C PRO A 158 -18.66 -13.23 0.55
N ALA A 159 -19.75 -12.65 1.03
CA ALA A 159 -20.67 -11.87 0.20
C ALA A 159 -20.02 -10.60 -0.35
N LYS A 160 -18.89 -10.16 0.22
CA LYS A 160 -18.10 -9.03 -0.27
C LYS A 160 -16.97 -9.45 -1.22
N ALA A 161 -16.79 -10.74 -1.48
CA ALA A 161 -15.68 -11.24 -2.30
C ALA A 161 -15.69 -10.63 -3.70
N ASP A 162 -16.83 -10.63 -4.40
CA ASP A 162 -16.91 -10.06 -5.76
C ASP A 162 -16.60 -8.56 -5.78
N MET A 163 -17.17 -7.79 -4.84
CA MET A 163 -16.90 -6.36 -4.70
C MET A 163 -15.41 -6.06 -4.47
N LEU A 164 -14.75 -6.86 -3.63
CA LEU A 164 -13.33 -6.69 -3.31
C LEU A 164 -12.43 -7.18 -4.45
N LEU A 165 -12.81 -8.24 -5.15
CA LEU A 165 -12.11 -8.69 -6.34
C LEU A 165 -12.17 -7.64 -7.47
N ASP A 166 -13.32 -6.98 -7.64
CA ASP A 166 -13.47 -5.89 -8.60
C ASP A 166 -12.58 -4.69 -8.24
N ALA A 167 -12.44 -4.38 -6.94
CA ALA A 167 -11.49 -3.36 -6.48
C ALA A 167 -10.03 -3.75 -6.78
N VAL A 168 -9.65 -5.02 -6.61
CA VAL A 168 -8.31 -5.51 -7.02
C VAL A 168 -8.12 -5.34 -8.53
N LYS A 169 -9.08 -5.79 -9.35
CA LYS A 169 -9.01 -5.65 -10.82
C LYS A 169 -8.91 -4.19 -11.25
N ALA A 170 -9.62 -3.28 -10.57
CA ALA A 170 -9.52 -1.85 -10.82
C ALA A 170 -8.11 -1.32 -10.51
N GLY A 171 -7.52 -1.72 -9.37
CA GLY A 171 -6.14 -1.37 -9.02
C GLY A 171 -5.11 -1.89 -10.02
N TYR A 172 -5.31 -3.08 -10.60
CA TYR A 172 -4.46 -3.59 -11.68
C TYR A 172 -4.55 -2.77 -12.96
N LYS A 173 -5.75 -2.30 -13.34
CA LYS A 173 -5.92 -1.39 -14.49
C LYS A 173 -5.25 -0.03 -14.26
N GLU A 174 -5.36 0.51 -13.04
CA GLU A 174 -4.64 1.73 -12.66
C GLU A 174 -3.13 1.51 -12.74
N ALA A 175 -2.64 0.35 -12.31
CA ALA A 175 -1.24 -0.03 -12.41
C ALA A 175 -0.77 -0.19 -13.87
N GLU A 176 -1.57 -0.75 -14.79
CA GLU A 176 -1.27 -0.79 -16.23
C GLU A 176 -1.15 0.60 -16.84
N ALA A 177 -2.09 1.50 -16.51
CA ALA A 177 -2.04 2.88 -16.95
C ALA A 177 -0.78 3.61 -16.45
N ILE A 178 -0.41 3.34 -15.19
CA ILE A 178 0.81 3.83 -14.54
C ILE A 178 2.07 3.25 -15.19
N TRP A 179 2.04 1.99 -15.57
CA TRP A 179 3.15 1.26 -16.17
C TRP A 179 3.40 1.67 -17.63
N GLY A 180 2.40 2.24 -18.30
CA GLY A 180 2.49 2.67 -19.70
C GLY A 180 2.25 1.55 -20.71
N GLY A 181 1.62 0.45 -20.30
CA GLY A 181 1.35 -0.70 -21.15
C GLY A 181 0.86 -1.90 -20.37
N GLU A 182 1.00 -3.09 -20.95
CA GLU A 182 0.65 -4.33 -20.25
C GLU A 182 1.63 -4.61 -19.11
N LEU A 183 1.10 -5.02 -17.96
CA LEU A 183 1.92 -5.46 -16.85
C LEU A 183 2.71 -6.75 -17.20
N PRO A 184 3.88 -6.98 -16.58
CA PRO A 184 4.68 -8.19 -16.78
C PRO A 184 3.90 -9.49 -16.50
N SER A 185 4.34 -10.61 -17.06
CA SER A 185 3.69 -11.92 -16.92
C SER A 185 3.50 -12.35 -15.45
N LEU A 186 4.46 -12.05 -14.58
CA LEU A 186 4.37 -12.31 -13.14
C LEU A 186 3.17 -11.60 -12.49
N SER A 187 2.90 -10.36 -12.89
CA SER A 187 1.75 -9.60 -12.38
C SER A 187 0.44 -10.22 -12.86
N LYS A 188 0.38 -10.66 -14.12
CA LYS A 188 -0.78 -11.37 -14.68
C LYS A 188 -1.04 -12.70 -13.94
N GLU A 189 0.01 -13.48 -13.69
CA GLU A 189 -0.07 -14.71 -12.90
C GLU A 189 -0.60 -14.44 -11.48
N THR A 190 -0.12 -13.36 -10.84
CA THR A 190 -0.60 -12.94 -9.52
C THR A 190 -2.10 -12.64 -9.55
N LEU A 191 -2.58 -11.91 -10.56
CA LEU A 191 -3.99 -11.58 -10.72
C LEU A 191 -4.85 -12.84 -10.94
N ASP A 192 -4.41 -13.77 -11.78
CA ASP A 192 -5.12 -15.02 -12.04
C ASP A 192 -5.26 -15.88 -10.78
N LEU A 193 -4.19 -15.97 -9.98
CA LEU A 193 -4.23 -16.66 -8.69
C LEU A 193 -5.14 -15.94 -7.70
N THR A 194 -5.12 -14.61 -7.67
CA THR A 194 -6.02 -13.82 -6.83
C THR A 194 -7.48 -14.06 -7.21
N ILE A 195 -7.82 -14.05 -8.50
CA ILE A 195 -9.18 -14.35 -8.97
C ILE A 195 -9.64 -15.72 -8.46
N LYS A 196 -8.85 -16.77 -8.70
CA LYS A 196 -9.18 -18.14 -8.25
C LYS A 196 -9.40 -18.23 -6.74
N LYS A 197 -8.56 -17.53 -5.95
CA LYS A 197 -8.65 -17.50 -4.49
C LYS A 197 -9.91 -16.79 -3.99
N PHE A 198 -10.29 -15.68 -4.62
CA PHE A 198 -11.51 -14.96 -4.29
C PHE A 198 -12.77 -15.75 -4.68
N GLU A 199 -12.75 -16.42 -5.84
CA GLU A 199 -13.83 -17.31 -6.27
C GLU A 199 -14.00 -18.48 -5.29
N ALA A 200 -12.91 -19.15 -4.90
CA ALA A 200 -12.96 -20.23 -3.91
C ALA A 200 -13.47 -19.74 -2.54
N TRP A 201 -13.06 -18.54 -2.11
CA TRP A 201 -13.56 -17.93 -0.87
C TRP A 201 -15.05 -17.60 -0.94
N ARG A 202 -15.51 -17.00 -2.04
CA ARG A 202 -16.93 -16.70 -2.30
C ARG A 202 -17.77 -17.97 -2.27
N ASP A 203 -17.29 -19.02 -2.92
CA ASP A 203 -18.03 -20.27 -3.11
C ASP A 203 -17.90 -21.22 -1.91
N GLY A 204 -17.07 -20.87 -0.93
CA GLY A 204 -16.82 -21.68 0.27
C GLY A 204 -16.04 -22.96 0.00
N THR A 205 -15.28 -23.01 -1.10
CA THR A 205 -14.50 -24.17 -1.55
C THR A 205 -13.01 -24.00 -1.34
N GLU A 206 -12.61 -23.18 -0.37
CA GLU A 206 -11.21 -23.02 0.02
C GLU A 206 -10.65 -24.38 0.50
N ALA A 207 -9.47 -24.73 0.01
CA ALA A 207 -8.77 -25.96 0.38
C ALA A 207 -7.98 -25.80 1.68
#